data_AF-A0A7L4FDK8-F1
#
_entry.id   AF-A0A7L4FDK8-F1
#
_cell.length_a   1.000
_cell.length_b   1.000
_cell.length_c   1.000
_cell.angle_alpha   90.00
_cell.angle_beta   90.00
_cell.angle_gamma   90.00
#
_symmetry.space_group_name_H-M   'P 1'
#
loop_
_entity.id
_entity.type
_entity.pdbx_description
1 polymer ?
#
loop_
_entity_poly.entity_id
_entity_poly.type
_entity_poly.pdbx_seq_one_letter_code
_entity_poly.pdbx_strand_id
1 'polypeptide(L)' 'PPPDGCAQVGVGAGRREQRVGALRGSTRYSVRARARPDGLSYGGYWSPWSPPATAVTPPGER' A
#
# COMPACT_ATOMS: atom_id res chain seq x y z
N PRO A 1 20.45 27.92 3.78
CA PRO A 1 19.49 27.08 4.52
C PRO A 1 18.20 26.87 3.71
N PRO A 2 17.78 25.62 3.44
CA PRO A 2 16.44 25.39 2.89
C PRO A 2 15.39 25.81 3.94
N PRO A 3 14.21 26.28 3.53
CA PRO A 3 13.18 26.72 4.46
C PRO A 3 12.72 25.55 5.35
N ASP A 4 12.71 25.81 6.65
CA ASP A 4 12.12 24.97 7.69
C ASP A 4 10.72 24.53 7.28
N GLY A 5 10.51 23.25 7.02
CA GLY A 5 9.18 22.70 6.74
C GLY A 5 9.13 21.59 5.72
N CYS A 6 10.17 21.39 4.90
CA CYS A 6 10.25 20.20 4.08
C CYS A 6 10.86 19.07 4.92
N ALA A 7 10.03 18.44 5.77
CA ALA A 7 10.40 17.17 6.38
C ALA A 7 10.76 16.21 5.24
N GLN A 8 12.06 15.97 5.05
CA GLN A 8 12.54 14.94 4.15
C GLN A 8 12.05 13.63 4.74
N VAL A 9 10.98 13.10 4.17
CA VAL A 9 10.47 11.79 4.55
C VAL A 9 11.56 10.79 4.14
N GLY A 10 12.33 10.33 5.13
CA GLY A 10 13.16 9.16 4.94
C GLY A 10 12.21 8.02 4.61
N VAL A 11 12.35 7.45 3.41
CA VAL A 11 11.65 6.20 3.09
C VAL A 11 12.24 5.15 4.01
N GLY A 12 11.61 4.91 5.16
CA GLY A 12 11.93 3.78 6.00
C GLY A 12 11.81 2.54 5.12
N ALA A 13 12.81 1.66 5.15
CA ALA A 13 12.84 0.40 4.42
C ALA A 13 11.80 -0.62 4.96
N GLY A 14 10.59 -0.16 5.28
CA GLY A 14 9.48 -0.93 5.80
C GLY A 14 8.67 -1.51 4.66
N ARG A 15 9.12 -2.64 4.11
CA ARG A 15 8.25 -3.47 3.28
C ARG A 15 7.10 -3.98 4.16
N ARG A 16 5.86 -3.64 3.81
CA ARG A 16 4.66 -4.16 4.49
C ARG A 16 3.93 -5.13 3.58
N GLU A 17 3.63 -6.32 4.09
CA GLU A 17 2.82 -7.32 3.41
C GLU A 17 1.46 -7.44 4.08
N GLN A 18 0.41 -7.46 3.27
CA GLN A 18 -0.94 -7.74 3.72
C GLN A 18 -1.48 -8.92 2.92
N ARG A 19 -1.83 -10.00 3.62
CA ARG A 19 -2.53 -11.13 3.00
C ARG A 19 -3.99 -10.75 2.82
N VAL A 20 -4.53 -11.04 1.64
CA VAL A 20 -5.94 -10.86 1.30
C VAL A 20 -6.56 -12.26 1.25
N GLY A 21 -7.58 -12.49 2.09
CA GLY A 21 -8.29 -13.77 2.19
C GLY A 21 -9.66 -13.75 1.50
N ALA A 22 -10.36 -14.88 1.55
CA ALA A 22 -11.72 -15.05 1.03
C ALA A 22 -11.90 -14.65 -0.44
N LEU A 23 -10.86 -14.82 -1.26
CA LEU A 23 -10.93 -14.59 -2.70
C LEU A 23 -11.61 -15.77 -3.39
N ARG A 24 -12.41 -15.49 -4.42
CA ARG A 24 -12.95 -16.54 -5.29
C ARG A 24 -11.82 -17.13 -6.11
N GLY A 25 -11.78 -18.45 -6.24
CA GLY A 25 -10.82 -19.13 -7.10
C GLY A 25 -11.02 -18.78 -8.57
N SER A 26 -9.97 -18.94 -9.37
CA SER A 26 -9.99 -18.71 -10.82
C SER A 26 -10.53 -17.33 -11.24
N THR A 27 -10.34 -16.32 -10.38
CA THR A 27 -10.88 -14.97 -10.57
C THR A 27 -9.73 -13.96 -10.65
N ARG A 28 -9.81 -13.01 -11.59
CA ARG A 28 -8.84 -11.93 -11.71
C ARG A 28 -9.17 -10.81 -10.72
N TYR A 29 -8.20 -10.44 -9.89
CA TYR A 29 -8.26 -9.32 -8.96
C TYR A 29 -7.25 -8.23 -9.35
N SER A 30 -7.59 -6.97 -9.02
CA SER A 30 -6.72 -5.81 -9.17
C SER A 30 -6.55 -5.15 -7.81
N VAL A 31 -5.30 -4.93 -7.39
CA VAL A 31 -4.94 -4.40 -6.07
C VAL A 31 -4.11 -3.13 -6.23
N ARG A 32 -4.36 -2.14 -5.37
CA ARG A 32 -3.62 -0.88 -5.30
C ARG A 32 -3.30 -0.55 -3.85
N ALA A 33 -2.14 0.05 -3.62
CA ALA A 33 -1.71 0.47 -2.29
C ALA A 33 -1.59 2.00 -2.21
N ARG A 34 -1.77 2.55 -1.01
CA ARG A 34 -1.46 3.95 -0.68
C ARG A 34 -0.95 4.04 0.74
N ALA A 35 -0.09 5.01 1.03
CA ALA A 35 0.49 5.22 2.35
C ALA A 35 0.02 6.55 2.93
N ARG A 36 -0.08 6.65 4.25
CA ARG A 36 -0.20 7.92 4.96
C ARG A 36 0.72 7.89 6.17
N PRO A 37 1.15 9.06 6.68
CA PRO A 37 1.81 9.13 7.98
C PRO A 37 0.93 8.47 9.06
N ASP A 38 1.59 7.77 9.98
CA ASP A 38 0.95 6.98 11.05
C ASP A 38 0.08 7.82 12.01
N GLY A 39 0.19 9.16 11.93
CA GLY A 39 -0.66 10.07 12.69
C GLY A 39 -0.19 10.29 14.14
N LEU A 40 0.68 9.42 14.68
CA LEU A 40 1.25 9.55 16.02
C LEU A 40 2.38 10.61 16.09
N SER A 41 3.26 10.70 15.08
CA SER A 41 4.37 11.67 15.07
C SER A 41 4.25 12.73 13.98
N TYR A 42 3.50 12.43 12.91
CA TYR A 42 3.30 13.33 11.78
C TYR A 42 1.86 13.18 11.26
N GLY A 43 1.15 14.29 11.12
CA GLY A 43 -0.10 14.37 10.38
C GLY A 43 0.16 14.49 8.88
N GLY A 44 -0.83 14.15 8.05
CA GLY A 44 -0.72 14.32 6.61
C GLY A 44 -1.78 13.59 5.80
N TYR A 45 -1.75 13.83 4.49
CA TYR A 45 -2.65 13.22 3.54
C TYR A 45 -2.18 11.82 3.12
N TRP A 46 -3.08 11.06 2.52
CA TRP A 46 -2.70 9.85 1.79
C TRP A 46 -1.85 10.20 0.57
N SER A 47 -0.90 9.32 0.25
CA SER A 47 -0.23 9.32 -1.05
C SER A 47 -1.24 9.09 -2.17
N PRO A 48 -0.87 9.41 -3.42
CA PRO A 48 -1.53 8.83 -4.58
C PRO A 48 -1.57 7.29 -4.46
N TRP A 49 -2.55 6.69 -5.12
CA TRP A 49 -2.60 5.25 -5.30
C TRP A 49 -1.42 4.78 -6.15
N SER A 50 -0.86 3.62 -5.81
CA SER A 50 0.08 2.91 -6.68
C SER A 50 -0.57 2.56 -8.03
N PRO A 51 0.26 2.23 -9.05
CA PRO A 51 -0.21 1.48 -10.20
C PRO A 51 -0.94 0.20 -9.75
N PRO A 52 -1.93 -0.26 -10.51
CA PRO A 52 -2.62 -1.51 -10.21
C PRO A 52 -1.71 -2.71 -10.45
N ALA A 53 -1.74 -3.65 -9.51
CA ALA A 53 -1.20 -4.99 -9.68
C ALA A 53 -2.37 -5.97 -9.88
N THR A 54 -2.32 -6.77 -10.94
CA THR A 54 -3.37 -7.75 -11.24
C THR A 54 -2.86 -9.17 -11.08
N ALA A 55 -3.65 -10.04 -10.48
CA ALA A 55 -3.35 -11.46 -10.35
C ALA A 55 -4.62 -12.29 -10.54
N VAL A 56 -4.46 -13.53 -11.01
CA VAL A 56 -5.53 -14.53 -11.01
C VAL A 56 -5.32 -15.43 -9.79
N THR A 57 -6.38 -15.62 -9.03
CA THR A 57 -6.34 -16.54 -7.89
C THR A 57 -6.26 -17.99 -8.36
N PRO A 58 -5.54 -18.86 -7.64
CA PRO A 58 -5.57 -20.29 -7.93
C PRO A 58 -7.01 -20.81 -7.82
N PRO A 59 -7.33 -21.94 -8.47
CA PRO A 59 -8.60 -22.62 -8.24
C PRO A 59 -8.78 -22.90 -6.74
N GLY A 60 -10.01 -22.76 -6.24
CA GLY A 60 -10.29 -23.15 -4.86
C GLY A 60 -10.12 -24.67 -4.73
N GLU A 61 -9.35 -25.11 -3.74
CA GLU A 61 -9.36 -26.51 -3.32
C GLU A 61 -10.79 -26.84 -2.88
N ARG A 62 -11.41 -27.83 -3.52
CA ARG A 62 -12.75 -28.30 -3.18
C ARG A 62 -12.67 -29.37 -2.10
#